data_AF-A0A4Z2H9X0-F1
#
_entry.id   AF-A0A4Z2H9X0-F1
#
_cell.length_a   1.000
_cell.length_b   1.000
_cell.length_c   1.000
_cell.angle_alpha   90.00
_cell.angle_beta   90.00
_cell.angle_gamma   90.00
#
_symmetry.space_group_name_H-M   'P 1'
#
loop_
_entity.id
_entity.type
_entity.pdbx_description
1 polymer ?
#
loop_
_entity_poly.entity_id
_entity_poly.type
_entity_poly.pdbx_seq_one_letter_code
_entity_poly.pdbx_strand_id
1 'polypeptide(L)'
;MWTDKQRGIRVSQKELLCKNACGYYGNPAWQGFCSKCWREKARPAAASRQDERPSNDGIPLTFSKFEEKKSTEKGRRINTMRRLFWGSPSPPKPQESSERHANVLKPYQSLEPGDFTGFLKILKSPSSQRLQSRCTAFLNTMEAYHDLPVQKQSDLVQDFFQSFAEYFSSFPEAQVTRIMEHVEKLIMTRLHKWVFCHDSCDDEQKDLALQRRIRSLNWITPEMLSVPFPDKKAAVSGDPFLSAITAIIEMDAKRAPQDKLACVSKCSQHVFEALSTSNSEPANADDFLSALVYVVLKANPPRLHSNMQYVIRFGLPHSLMAGESGYYFTNLSCAVAFIEKLDGPALNLSPAEFEGYMLRQRAPSEGKRQQVASDTQHLFEELKGRQEKLDQGMDELNVQLQTWVTAVHSQLDEATAQFALVQKEMAAQGELSRGSSSSSHDASPQEDDTDESVLVLTDQDAGTQDTDC
;
A
#
# COMPACT_ATOMS: atom_id res chain seq x y z
N MET A 1 -53.69 61.33 -7.35
CA MET A 1 -53.28 61.11 -8.75
C MET A 1 -51.76 61.28 -8.85
N TRP A 2 -51.00 60.23 -8.54
CA TRP A 2 -49.54 60.16 -8.73
C TRP A 2 -49.27 58.79 -9.39
N THR A 3 -48.55 58.76 -10.50
CA THR A 3 -48.35 57.56 -11.31
C THR A 3 -46.93 57.02 -11.16
N ASP A 4 -46.82 55.70 -11.01
CA ASP A 4 -45.54 54.99 -10.93
C ASP A 4 -44.75 55.12 -12.24
N LYS A 5 -43.43 55.23 -12.12
CA LYS A 5 -42.48 55.39 -13.24
C LYS A 5 -41.28 54.47 -13.07
N GLN A 6 -41.47 53.22 -13.49
CA GLN A 6 -40.41 52.22 -13.63
C GLN A 6 -39.20 52.77 -14.40
N ARG A 7 -38.04 52.86 -13.74
CA ARG A 7 -36.75 53.18 -14.37
C ARG A 7 -36.10 51.92 -14.93
N GLY A 8 -36.73 51.32 -15.94
CA GLY A 8 -36.16 50.19 -16.68
C GLY A 8 -35.03 50.62 -17.61
N ILE A 9 -33.88 49.94 -17.54
CA ILE A 9 -32.76 50.15 -18.48
C ILE A 9 -33.16 49.58 -19.85
N ARG A 10 -33.52 50.46 -20.79
CA ARG A 10 -33.80 50.08 -22.18
C ARG A 10 -32.49 49.94 -22.97
N VAL A 11 -31.96 48.72 -23.02
CA VAL A 11 -31.01 48.26 -24.05
C VAL A 11 -31.79 47.39 -25.03
N SER A 12 -31.67 47.60 -26.34
CA SER A 12 -32.36 46.74 -27.30
C SER A 12 -31.65 45.39 -27.47
N GLN A 13 -32.39 44.32 -27.75
CA GLN A 13 -31.80 43.00 -27.96
C GLN A 13 -30.78 42.98 -29.11
N LYS A 14 -30.87 43.92 -30.06
CA LYS A 14 -29.90 44.08 -31.16
C LYS A 14 -28.56 44.68 -30.70
N GLU A 15 -28.53 45.47 -29.62
CA GLU A 15 -27.30 46.03 -29.05
C GLU A 15 -26.48 45.00 -28.25
N LEU A 16 -27.15 43.96 -27.72
CA LEU A 16 -26.51 42.88 -26.95
C LEU A 16 -25.89 41.79 -27.83
N LEU A 17 -26.30 41.66 -29.10
CA LEU A 17 -25.85 40.59 -29.99
C LEU A 17 -24.46 40.85 -30.58
N CYS A 18 -23.74 39.77 -30.85
CA CYS A 18 -22.43 39.81 -31.49
C CYS A 18 -22.51 40.47 -32.87
N LYS A 19 -21.59 41.40 -33.17
CA LYS A 19 -21.48 42.09 -34.47
C LYS A 19 -21.32 41.18 -35.69
N ASN A 20 -20.89 39.91 -35.51
CA ASN A 20 -20.87 38.90 -36.57
C ASN A 20 -22.23 38.19 -36.79
N ALA A 21 -23.31 38.66 -36.16
CA ALA A 21 -24.68 38.11 -36.23
C ALA A 21 -24.81 36.61 -35.87
N CYS A 22 -23.81 36.01 -35.22
CA CYS A 22 -23.68 34.57 -35.00
C CYS A 22 -24.57 33.98 -33.90
N GLY A 23 -25.68 34.65 -33.53
CA GLY A 23 -26.62 34.21 -32.49
C GLY A 23 -26.16 34.38 -31.03
N TYR A 24 -24.87 34.59 -30.78
CA TYR A 24 -24.31 34.80 -29.43
C TYR A 24 -24.27 36.28 -29.04
N TYR A 25 -24.26 36.56 -27.73
CA TYR A 25 -24.08 37.92 -27.19
C TYR A 25 -22.65 38.44 -27.36
N GLY A 26 -22.52 39.74 -27.62
CA GLY A 26 -21.26 40.49 -27.60
C GLY A 26 -21.11 41.32 -26.33
N ASN A 27 -19.90 41.83 -26.05
CA ASN A 27 -19.69 42.77 -24.94
C ASN A 27 -18.71 43.90 -25.30
N PRO A 28 -18.71 45.04 -24.58
CA PRO A 28 -17.85 46.18 -24.89
C PRO A 28 -16.34 45.88 -24.82
N ALA A 29 -15.91 45.01 -23.90
CA ALA A 29 -14.50 44.63 -23.73
C ALA A 29 -13.93 43.88 -24.96
N TRP A 30 -14.79 43.21 -25.72
CA TRP A 30 -14.49 42.60 -27.03
C TRP A 30 -15.12 43.39 -28.18
N GLN A 31 -15.25 44.71 -28.06
CA GLN A 31 -15.75 45.62 -29.11
C GLN A 31 -17.16 45.31 -29.66
N GLY A 32 -17.97 44.52 -28.96
CA GLY A 32 -19.27 44.00 -29.43
C GLY A 32 -19.21 42.65 -30.15
N PHE A 33 -18.10 41.92 -30.07
CA PHE A 33 -17.99 40.52 -30.53
C PHE A 33 -18.19 39.54 -29.38
N CYS A 34 -18.63 38.32 -29.67
CA CYS A 34 -18.64 37.21 -28.72
C CYS A 34 -17.23 36.60 -28.57
N SER A 35 -17.02 35.78 -27.53
CA SER A 35 -15.70 35.19 -27.24
C SER A 35 -15.15 34.29 -28.36
N LYS A 36 -16.01 33.73 -29.23
CA LYS A 36 -15.58 32.95 -30.41
C LYS A 36 -15.09 33.87 -31.53
N CYS A 37 -15.95 34.77 -32.02
CA CYS A 37 -15.60 35.68 -33.12
C CYS A 37 -14.49 36.67 -32.77
N TRP A 38 -14.33 37.04 -31.49
CA TRP A 38 -13.17 37.80 -31.03
C TRP A 38 -11.85 37.03 -31.21
N ARG A 39 -11.81 35.73 -30.87
CA ARG A 39 -10.63 34.88 -31.06
C ARG A 39 -10.35 34.58 -32.53
N GLU A 40 -11.38 34.43 -33.35
CA GLU A 40 -11.25 34.27 -34.80
C GLU A 40 -10.66 35.53 -35.45
N LYS A 41 -11.15 36.71 -35.09
CA LYS A 41 -10.63 38.01 -35.55
C LYS A 41 -9.21 38.33 -35.03
N ALA A 42 -8.82 37.76 -33.89
CA ALA A 42 -7.51 37.98 -33.27
C ALA A 42 -6.41 37.01 -33.75
N ARG A 43 -6.70 36.05 -34.63
CA ARG A 43 -5.68 35.17 -35.23
C ARG A 43 -4.95 35.88 -36.38
N PRO A 44 -3.61 35.82 -36.46
CA PRO A 44 -2.87 36.17 -37.68
C PRO A 44 -3.31 35.31 -38.87
N ALA A 45 -3.30 35.87 -40.07
CA ALA A 45 -3.82 35.24 -41.30
C ALA A 45 -2.90 34.15 -41.91
N ALA A 46 -2.30 33.30 -41.06
CA ALA A 46 -1.30 32.29 -41.44
C ALA A 46 -1.55 30.92 -40.79
N ALA A 47 -2.81 30.54 -40.61
CA ALA A 47 -3.20 29.24 -40.03
C ALA A 47 -4.52 28.71 -40.64
N SER A 48 -4.51 28.45 -41.95
CA SER A 48 -5.60 27.74 -42.64
C SER A 48 -5.20 26.28 -42.89
N ARG A 49 -5.74 25.39 -42.06
CA ARG A 49 -6.01 23.98 -42.40
C ARG A 49 -7.40 23.65 -41.85
N GLN A 50 -8.12 22.78 -42.55
CA GLN A 50 -9.49 22.42 -42.22
C GLN A 50 -9.49 21.27 -41.21
N ASP A 51 -10.11 21.47 -40.05
CA ASP A 51 -10.44 20.40 -39.12
C ASP A 51 -11.85 19.88 -39.44
N GLU A 52 -11.96 18.71 -40.07
CA GLU A 52 -13.20 17.94 -40.03
C GLU A 52 -13.33 17.26 -38.65
N ARG A 53 -14.51 17.37 -38.04
CA ARG A 53 -14.79 16.84 -36.70
C ARG A 53 -15.54 15.51 -36.75
N PRO A 54 -15.06 14.52 -35.99
CA PRO A 54 -15.92 13.62 -35.23
C PRO A 54 -16.32 14.21 -33.86
N SER A 55 -17.15 13.47 -33.11
CA SER A 55 -17.72 13.93 -31.82
C SER A 55 -16.69 14.00 -30.68
N ASN A 56 -17.04 14.71 -29.61
CA ASN A 56 -16.24 14.91 -28.41
C ASN A 56 -16.81 14.10 -27.23
N ASP A 57 -16.20 12.94 -26.96
CA ASP A 57 -16.42 12.15 -25.74
C ASP A 57 -15.17 12.14 -24.83
N GLY A 58 -15.35 11.73 -23.57
CA GLY A 58 -14.44 12.04 -22.46
C GLY A 58 -13.05 11.37 -22.48
N ILE A 59 -12.05 12.05 -23.06
CA ILE A 59 -10.63 11.69 -22.94
C ILE A 59 -10.07 12.17 -21.58
N PRO A 60 -9.44 11.30 -20.76
CA PRO A 60 -8.84 11.69 -19.49
C PRO A 60 -7.60 12.59 -19.67
N LEU A 61 -7.15 13.21 -18.58
CA LEU A 61 -6.03 14.16 -18.58
C LEU A 61 -4.68 13.44 -18.77
N THR A 62 -4.20 13.41 -20.01
CA THR A 62 -2.82 12.99 -20.32
C THR A 62 -1.80 14.05 -19.88
N PHE A 63 -0.67 13.61 -19.34
CA PHE A 63 0.41 14.45 -18.76
C PHE A 63 0.82 15.61 -19.68
N SER A 64 0.96 15.37 -20.99
CA SER A 64 1.30 16.39 -21.99
C SER A 64 0.31 17.59 -22.04
N LYS A 65 -1.00 17.37 -21.79
CA LYS A 65 -2.01 18.45 -21.75
C LYS A 65 -1.90 19.35 -20.52
N PHE A 66 -1.18 18.91 -19.47
CA PHE A 66 -0.85 19.73 -18.31
C PHE A 66 0.31 20.68 -18.64
N GLU A 67 1.36 20.17 -19.30
CA GLU A 67 2.54 20.97 -19.68
C GLU A 67 2.25 22.08 -20.68
N GLU A 68 1.45 21.83 -21.72
CA GLU A 68 1.19 22.81 -22.78
C GLU A 68 0.52 24.09 -22.24
N LYS A 69 -0.42 23.94 -21.30
CA LYS A 69 -1.00 25.06 -20.52
C LYS A 69 -0.02 25.67 -19.52
N LYS A 70 0.83 24.84 -18.90
CA LYS A 70 1.84 25.28 -17.92
C LYS A 70 3.04 26.00 -18.55
N SER A 71 3.20 25.97 -19.88
CA SER A 71 4.30 26.66 -20.59
C SER A 71 4.03 28.14 -20.87
N THR A 72 2.89 28.47 -21.51
CA THR A 72 2.73 29.77 -22.19
C THR A 72 2.30 30.93 -21.28
N GLU A 73 1.55 30.70 -20.19
CA GLU A 73 1.10 31.79 -19.30
C GLU A 73 2.17 32.21 -18.26
N LYS A 74 3.21 31.37 -18.05
CA LYS A 74 4.28 31.58 -17.07
C LYS A 74 5.02 32.92 -17.22
N GLY A 75 5.50 33.19 -18.44
CA GLY A 75 6.54 34.22 -18.68
C GLY A 75 6.20 35.64 -18.23
N ARG A 76 4.90 35.97 -18.08
CA ARG A 76 4.43 37.33 -17.73
C ARG A 76 3.89 37.48 -16.30
N ARG A 77 3.66 36.38 -15.56
CA ARG A 77 3.24 36.43 -14.13
C ARG A 77 4.34 36.04 -13.14
N ILE A 78 5.25 35.13 -13.51
CA ILE A 78 6.37 34.70 -12.64
C ILE A 78 7.18 35.89 -12.12
N ASN A 79 7.51 36.84 -13.01
CA ASN A 79 8.38 37.96 -12.69
C ASN A 79 7.77 38.95 -11.65
N THR A 80 6.45 38.88 -11.43
CA THR A 80 5.76 39.67 -10.41
C THR A 80 5.79 38.99 -9.04
N MET A 81 5.54 37.67 -8.97
CA MET A 81 5.62 36.94 -7.69
C MET A 81 7.07 36.77 -7.22
N ARG A 82 8.02 36.43 -8.11
CA ARG A 82 9.46 36.32 -7.76
C ARG A 82 9.97 37.63 -7.13
N ARG A 83 9.51 38.78 -7.62
CA ARG A 83 9.83 40.12 -7.11
C ARG A 83 9.13 40.48 -5.79
N LEU A 84 7.89 40.02 -5.58
CA LEU A 84 7.11 40.31 -4.36
C LEU A 84 7.52 39.46 -3.16
N PHE A 85 7.86 38.18 -3.36
CA PHE A 85 8.26 37.27 -2.28
C PHE A 85 9.77 37.24 -2.07
N TRP A 86 10.56 37.01 -3.12
CA TRP A 86 12.02 36.80 -3.01
C TRP A 86 12.86 38.04 -3.36
N GLY A 87 12.20 39.18 -3.56
CA GLY A 87 12.83 40.45 -3.94
C GLY A 87 13.32 40.48 -5.39
N SER A 88 13.82 41.65 -5.82
CA SER A 88 14.62 41.72 -7.04
C SER A 88 15.93 40.97 -6.85
N PRO A 89 16.51 40.36 -7.90
CA PRO A 89 17.93 40.02 -7.90
C PRO A 89 18.71 41.27 -7.48
N SER A 90 19.58 41.14 -6.48
CA SER A 90 20.46 42.25 -6.11
C SER A 90 21.30 42.65 -7.33
N PRO A 91 21.56 43.95 -7.55
CA PRO A 91 22.54 44.35 -8.57
C PRO A 91 23.86 43.63 -8.27
N PRO A 92 24.61 43.20 -9.30
CA PRO A 92 25.78 42.35 -9.12
C PRO A 92 26.82 43.05 -8.26
N LYS A 93 26.88 42.68 -6.97
CA LYS A 93 27.94 43.12 -6.07
C LYS A 93 29.26 42.58 -6.62
N PRO A 94 30.37 43.34 -6.51
CA PRO A 94 31.68 42.88 -6.93
C PRO A 94 31.97 41.54 -6.22
N GLN A 95 32.48 40.59 -7.00
CA GLN A 95 32.57 39.16 -6.71
C GLN A 95 32.66 38.83 -5.21
N GLU A 96 31.61 38.20 -4.65
CA GLU A 96 31.86 37.24 -3.57
C GLU A 96 32.84 36.21 -4.15
N SER A 97 34.10 36.27 -3.70
CA SER A 97 35.23 35.57 -4.32
C SER A 97 34.87 34.14 -4.69
N SER A 98 34.99 33.77 -5.97
CA SER A 98 34.49 32.49 -6.53
C SER A 98 34.93 31.28 -5.69
N GLU A 99 36.16 31.34 -5.17
CA GLU A 99 36.77 30.40 -4.23
C GLU A 99 35.93 30.13 -2.97
N ARG A 100 35.29 31.15 -2.38
CA ARG A 100 34.41 30.98 -1.21
C ARG A 100 33.14 30.22 -1.58
N HIS A 101 32.53 30.50 -2.72
CA HIS A 101 31.35 29.75 -3.19
C HIS A 101 31.72 28.30 -3.49
N ALA A 102 32.84 28.07 -4.20
CA ALA A 102 33.38 26.75 -4.45
C ALA A 102 33.70 25.99 -3.14
N ASN A 103 34.32 26.64 -2.15
CA ASN A 103 34.66 26.03 -0.86
C ASN A 103 33.43 25.67 -0.02
N VAL A 104 32.32 26.42 -0.14
CA VAL A 104 31.03 26.07 0.49
C VAL A 104 30.37 24.86 -0.20
N LEU A 105 30.53 24.74 -1.52
CA LEU A 105 29.94 23.64 -2.29
C LEU A 105 30.74 22.33 -2.23
N LYS A 106 32.08 22.37 -2.06
CA LYS A 106 32.96 21.19 -2.02
C LYS A 106 32.43 19.99 -1.18
N PRO A 107 31.91 20.16 0.06
CA PRO A 107 31.40 19.02 0.84
C PRO A 107 30.24 18.28 0.18
N TYR A 108 29.41 18.94 -0.63
CA TYR A 108 28.31 18.30 -1.36
C TYR A 108 28.80 17.40 -2.50
N GLN A 109 30.08 17.49 -2.89
CA GLN A 109 30.65 16.65 -3.94
C GLN A 109 30.92 15.21 -3.48
N SER A 110 31.14 15.01 -2.18
CA SER A 110 31.36 13.70 -1.56
C SER A 110 30.07 13.12 -0.95
N LEU A 111 28.92 13.41 -1.55
CA LEU A 111 27.63 12.81 -1.17
C LEU A 111 27.36 11.57 -2.03
N GLU A 112 27.32 10.41 -1.37
CA GLU A 112 26.93 9.16 -1.99
C GLU A 112 25.40 9.06 -2.17
N PRO A 113 24.90 8.32 -3.18
CA PRO A 113 23.48 8.09 -3.38
C PRO A 113 22.80 7.60 -2.10
N GLY A 114 21.78 8.33 -1.65
CA GLY A 114 21.01 7.98 -0.46
C GLY A 114 21.57 8.47 0.88
N ASP A 115 22.77 9.08 0.98
CA ASP A 115 23.27 9.63 2.26
C ASP A 115 22.63 10.99 2.64
N PHE A 116 21.34 10.90 2.92
CA PHE A 116 20.56 11.99 3.51
C PHE A 116 21.13 12.42 4.89
N THR A 117 21.87 11.56 5.60
CA THR A 117 22.44 11.90 6.90
C THR A 117 23.66 12.81 6.77
N GLY A 118 24.55 12.52 5.82
CA GLY A 118 25.66 13.37 5.39
C GLY A 118 25.15 14.69 4.84
N PHE A 119 24.14 14.67 3.97
CA PHE A 119 23.49 15.90 3.47
C PHE A 119 22.99 16.79 4.61
N LEU A 120 22.29 16.22 5.60
CA LEU A 120 21.82 16.99 6.76
C LEU A 120 22.94 17.48 7.67
N LYS A 121 24.07 16.76 7.79
CA LYS A 121 25.27 17.24 8.51
C LYS A 121 25.92 18.42 7.77
N ILE A 122 26.08 18.31 6.45
CA ILE A 122 26.66 19.37 5.61
C ILE A 122 25.76 20.60 5.61
N LEU A 123 24.45 20.45 5.40
CA LEU A 123 23.50 21.57 5.37
C LEU A 123 23.45 22.33 6.70
N LYS A 124 23.64 21.64 7.84
CA LYS A 124 23.74 22.26 9.18
C LYS A 124 25.11 22.85 9.50
N SER A 125 26.14 22.65 8.65
CA SER A 125 27.47 23.22 8.88
C SER A 125 27.45 24.76 8.73
N PRO A 126 28.30 25.50 9.46
CA PRO A 126 28.41 26.96 9.31
C PRO A 126 28.65 27.40 7.86
N SER A 127 29.42 26.63 7.09
CA SER A 127 29.66 26.86 5.66
C SER A 127 28.36 26.90 4.84
N SER A 128 27.37 26.08 5.18
CA SER A 128 26.10 25.97 4.45
C SER A 128 24.96 26.83 5.01
N GLN A 129 25.22 27.69 6.00
CA GLN A 129 24.19 28.48 6.69
C GLN A 129 23.26 29.23 5.72
N ARG A 130 23.77 29.78 4.61
CA ARG A 130 22.96 30.47 3.59
C ARG A 130 21.93 29.57 2.90
N LEU A 131 22.29 28.31 2.62
CA LEU A 131 21.38 27.30 2.06
C LEU A 131 20.37 26.83 3.12
N GLN A 132 20.83 26.59 4.34
CA GLN A 132 19.99 26.22 5.48
C GLN A 132 18.90 27.27 5.73
N SER A 133 19.29 28.55 5.85
CA SER A 133 18.38 29.68 6.04
C SER A 133 17.38 29.81 4.91
N ARG A 134 17.78 29.54 3.66
CA ARG A 134 16.88 29.52 2.50
C ARG A 134 15.83 28.40 2.60
N CYS A 135 16.22 27.19 3.01
CA CYS A 135 15.27 26.10 3.27
C CYS A 135 14.29 26.46 4.41
N THR A 136 14.79 27.01 5.52
CA THR A 136 13.95 27.43 6.66
C THR A 136 12.98 28.55 6.29
N ALA A 137 13.44 29.59 5.59
CA ALA A 137 12.59 30.70 5.15
C ALA A 137 11.48 30.22 4.19
N PHE A 138 11.80 29.27 3.30
CA PHE A 138 10.80 28.67 2.42
C PHE A 138 9.76 27.85 3.19
N LEU A 139 10.18 26.99 4.12
CA LEU A 139 9.27 26.21 4.97
C LEU A 139 8.35 27.12 5.81
N ASN A 140 8.88 28.19 6.41
CA ASN A 140 8.10 29.18 7.16
C ASN A 140 7.11 29.93 6.25
N THR A 141 7.45 30.15 4.98
CA THR A 141 6.53 30.76 4.01
C THR A 141 5.39 29.80 3.65
N MET A 142 5.69 28.53 3.43
CA MET A 142 4.66 27.52 3.16
C MET A 142 3.75 27.31 4.39
N GLU A 143 4.28 27.38 5.61
CA GLU A 143 3.48 27.38 6.86
C GLU A 143 2.55 28.60 6.95
N ALA A 144 3.03 29.79 6.61
CA ALA A 144 2.25 31.03 6.63
C ALA A 144 1.21 31.18 5.50
N TYR A 145 1.31 30.36 4.44
CA TYR A 145 0.41 30.43 3.27
C TYR A 145 -0.15 29.06 2.87
N HIS A 146 -0.31 28.14 3.83
CA HIS A 146 -0.81 26.79 3.56
C HIS A 146 -2.26 26.76 3.06
N ASP A 147 -3.08 27.77 3.34
CA ASP A 147 -4.44 27.94 2.80
C ASP A 147 -4.49 28.18 1.26
N LEU A 148 -3.34 28.39 0.61
CA LEU A 148 -3.31 28.61 -0.83
C LEU A 148 -3.75 27.33 -1.60
N PRO A 149 -4.55 27.45 -2.68
CA PRO A 149 -4.92 26.30 -3.49
C PRO A 149 -3.71 25.47 -3.92
N VAL A 150 -3.81 24.15 -3.82
CA VAL A 150 -2.69 23.19 -3.92
C VAL A 150 -1.84 23.37 -5.19
N GLN A 151 -2.42 23.84 -6.30
CA GLN A 151 -1.67 24.15 -7.52
C GLN A 151 -0.68 25.33 -7.36
N LYS A 152 -1.03 26.36 -6.58
CA LYS A 152 -0.10 27.45 -6.25
C LYS A 152 1.01 26.97 -5.31
N GLN A 153 0.68 26.09 -4.36
CA GLN A 153 1.67 25.47 -3.48
C GLN A 153 2.66 24.59 -4.29
N SER A 154 2.16 23.82 -5.26
CA SER A 154 2.97 23.09 -6.26
C SER A 154 3.90 24.03 -7.03
N ASP A 155 3.38 25.13 -7.58
CA ASP A 155 4.20 26.07 -8.34
C ASP A 155 5.28 26.75 -7.47
N LEU A 156 4.98 27.10 -6.20
CA LEU A 156 5.96 27.64 -5.25
C LEU A 156 7.07 26.63 -4.89
N VAL A 157 6.73 25.34 -4.73
CA VAL A 157 7.70 24.26 -4.47
C VAL A 157 8.60 24.03 -5.69
N GLN A 158 8.03 24.01 -6.90
CA GLN A 158 8.79 23.81 -8.13
C GLN A 158 9.71 25.02 -8.44
N ASP A 159 9.24 26.27 -8.24
CA ASP A 159 10.07 27.47 -8.34
C ASP A 159 11.19 27.48 -7.27
N PHE A 160 10.92 26.99 -6.06
CA PHE A 160 11.94 26.81 -5.03
C PHE A 160 13.00 25.79 -5.47
N PHE A 161 12.60 24.59 -5.93
CA PHE A 161 13.53 23.56 -6.37
C PHE A 161 14.38 24.02 -7.56
N GLN A 162 13.78 24.60 -8.59
CA GLN A 162 14.51 25.15 -9.74
C GLN A 162 15.56 26.17 -9.31
N SER A 163 15.19 27.09 -8.41
CA SER A 163 16.10 28.13 -7.94
C SER A 163 17.02 27.69 -6.79
N PHE A 164 16.87 26.46 -6.27
CA PHE A 164 17.87 25.82 -5.42
C PHE A 164 18.91 25.06 -6.27
N ALA A 165 18.47 24.36 -7.32
CA ALA A 165 19.34 23.73 -8.31
C ALA A 165 20.27 24.74 -9.02
N GLU A 166 19.80 25.98 -9.26
CA GLU A 166 20.61 27.11 -9.76
C GLU A 166 21.96 27.26 -9.00
N TYR A 167 22.06 26.95 -7.70
CA TYR A 167 23.30 27.07 -6.91
C TYR A 167 24.34 26.00 -7.23
N PHE A 168 23.88 24.83 -7.69
CA PHE A 168 24.72 23.67 -8.02
C PHE A 168 24.97 23.56 -9.53
N SER A 169 24.62 24.58 -10.31
CA SER A 169 24.83 24.66 -11.77
C SER A 169 26.29 24.55 -12.24
N SER A 170 27.25 24.56 -11.32
CA SER A 170 28.68 24.29 -11.58
C SER A 170 29.07 22.82 -11.43
N PHE A 171 28.15 21.94 -11.03
CA PHE A 171 28.36 20.50 -10.84
C PHE A 171 27.82 19.69 -12.03
N PRO A 172 28.31 18.45 -12.25
CA PRO A 172 27.70 17.54 -13.22
C PRO A 172 26.22 17.29 -12.92
N GLU A 173 25.39 17.21 -13.97
CA GLU A 173 23.92 17.07 -13.84
C GLU A 173 23.50 15.93 -12.91
N ALA A 174 24.11 14.74 -13.05
CA ALA A 174 23.85 13.59 -12.19
C ALA A 174 24.18 13.82 -10.70
N GLN A 175 25.08 14.75 -10.37
CA GLN A 175 25.38 15.16 -8.99
C GLN A 175 24.37 16.21 -8.50
N VAL A 176 23.92 17.12 -9.37
CA VAL A 176 22.81 18.05 -9.07
C VAL A 176 21.53 17.27 -8.74
N THR A 177 21.20 16.25 -9.54
CA THR A 177 20.07 15.33 -9.29
C THR A 177 20.11 14.74 -7.88
N ARG A 178 21.20 14.07 -7.48
CA ARG A 178 21.37 13.49 -6.13
C ARG A 178 21.22 14.50 -5.00
N ILE A 179 21.76 15.71 -5.18
CA ILE A 179 21.62 16.79 -4.19
C ILE A 179 20.16 17.26 -4.12
N MET A 180 19.48 17.40 -5.26
CA MET A 180 18.08 17.81 -5.32
C MET A 180 17.13 16.75 -4.76
N GLU A 181 17.40 15.45 -4.92
CA GLU A 181 16.69 14.37 -4.23
C GLU A 181 16.73 14.59 -2.72
N HIS A 182 17.89 14.84 -2.12
CA HIS A 182 17.99 15.15 -0.69
C HIS A 182 17.25 16.44 -0.29
N VAL A 183 17.21 17.45 -1.15
CA VAL A 183 16.44 18.69 -0.93
C VAL A 183 14.93 18.42 -0.96
N GLU A 184 14.44 17.65 -1.93
CA GLU A 184 13.05 17.20 -2.00
C GLU A 184 12.68 16.40 -0.73
N LYS A 185 13.55 15.48 -0.30
CA LYS A 185 13.32 14.67 0.90
C LYS A 185 13.21 15.53 2.16
N LEU A 186 14.06 16.54 2.31
CA LEU A 186 14.00 17.49 3.44
C LEU A 186 12.71 18.34 3.40
N ILE A 187 12.42 18.96 2.26
CA ILE A 187 11.31 19.90 2.13
C ILE A 187 9.97 19.16 2.20
N MET A 188 9.77 18.13 1.39
CA MET A 188 8.48 17.45 1.27
C MET A 188 8.12 16.64 2.53
N THR A 189 9.10 16.08 3.25
CA THR A 189 8.86 15.46 4.57
C THR A 189 8.28 16.45 5.60
N ARG A 190 8.58 17.75 5.45
CA ARG A 190 8.02 18.83 6.28
C ARG A 190 6.68 19.34 5.76
N LEU A 191 6.54 19.48 4.43
CA LEU A 191 5.34 20.03 3.80
C LEU A 191 4.16 19.04 3.73
N HIS A 192 4.40 17.73 3.76
CA HIS A 192 3.37 16.69 3.58
C HIS A 192 2.13 16.87 4.48
N LYS A 193 2.29 17.41 5.69
CA LYS A 193 1.15 17.69 6.62
C LYS A 193 0.17 18.76 6.12
N TRP A 194 0.52 19.51 5.07
CA TRP A 194 -0.31 20.55 4.47
C TRP A 194 -0.71 20.22 3.03
N VAL A 195 0.22 19.72 2.20
CA VAL A 195 0.00 19.61 0.75
C VAL A 195 -0.53 18.25 0.26
N PHE A 196 -0.54 17.23 1.12
CA PHE A 196 -1.09 15.92 0.76
C PHE A 196 -2.59 15.87 1.06
N CYS A 197 -3.42 15.49 0.08
CA CYS A 197 -4.88 15.43 0.21
C CYS A 197 -5.51 16.75 0.71
N HIS A 198 -5.04 17.88 0.17
CA HIS A 198 -5.39 19.23 0.61
C HIS A 198 -6.83 19.64 0.28
N ASP A 199 -7.56 20.22 1.23
CA ASP A 199 -8.98 20.62 1.18
C ASP A 199 -9.41 21.42 -0.07
N SER A 200 -8.47 22.10 -0.75
CA SER A 200 -8.74 22.82 -2.00
C SER A 200 -8.89 21.93 -3.25
N CYS A 201 -8.91 20.61 -3.13
CA CYS A 201 -9.04 19.69 -4.27
C CYS A 201 -9.86 18.44 -3.92
N ASP A 202 -10.33 17.76 -4.95
CA ASP A 202 -11.26 16.62 -4.89
C ASP A 202 -10.54 15.26 -4.77
N ASP A 203 -9.31 15.25 -4.23
CA ASP A 203 -8.46 14.06 -4.13
C ASP A 203 -9.08 13.00 -3.21
N GLU A 204 -9.64 13.39 -2.06
CA GLU A 204 -10.30 12.46 -1.12
C GLU A 204 -11.52 11.78 -1.75
N GLN A 205 -12.36 12.54 -2.46
CA GLN A 205 -13.57 12.00 -3.08
C GLN A 205 -13.23 11.04 -4.22
N LYS A 206 -12.11 11.28 -4.93
CA LYS A 206 -11.55 10.35 -5.92
C LYS A 206 -10.92 9.12 -5.28
N ASP A 207 -10.21 9.27 -4.16
CA ASP A 207 -9.71 8.13 -3.39
C ASP A 207 -10.84 7.21 -2.92
N LEU A 208 -11.93 7.79 -2.38
CA LEU A 208 -13.12 7.03 -1.98
C LEU A 208 -13.80 6.37 -3.18
N ALA A 209 -13.89 7.04 -4.33
CA ALA A 209 -14.44 6.46 -5.55
C ALA A 209 -13.59 5.29 -6.08
N LEU A 210 -12.26 5.48 -6.19
CA LEU A 210 -11.31 4.49 -6.68
C LEU A 210 -11.21 3.27 -5.73
N GLN A 211 -11.18 3.49 -4.42
CA GLN A 211 -11.16 2.40 -3.43
C GLN A 211 -12.46 1.58 -3.44
N ARG A 212 -13.62 2.24 -3.60
CA ARG A 212 -14.92 1.55 -3.79
C ARG A 212 -14.93 0.76 -5.11
N ARG A 213 -14.40 1.35 -6.18
CA ARG A 213 -14.27 0.72 -7.50
C ARG A 213 -13.39 -0.54 -7.46
N ILE A 214 -12.17 -0.46 -6.93
CA ILE A 214 -11.29 -1.63 -6.74
C ILE A 214 -11.99 -2.69 -5.88
N ARG A 215 -12.61 -2.29 -4.76
CA ARG A 215 -13.36 -3.21 -3.87
C ARG A 215 -14.52 -3.92 -4.58
N SER A 216 -15.19 -3.27 -5.54
CA SER A 216 -16.25 -3.89 -6.35
C SER A 216 -15.73 -4.90 -7.37
N LEU A 217 -14.44 -4.81 -7.75
CA LEU A 217 -13.78 -5.65 -8.75
C LEU A 217 -12.92 -6.79 -8.16
N ASN A 218 -12.93 -6.98 -6.83
CA ASN A 218 -12.10 -8.01 -6.17
C ASN A 218 -12.40 -9.46 -6.62
N TRP A 219 -13.55 -9.70 -7.27
CA TRP A 219 -13.90 -10.98 -7.87
C TRP A 219 -13.00 -11.37 -9.07
N ILE A 220 -12.35 -10.39 -9.73
CA ILE A 220 -11.46 -10.65 -10.88
C ILE A 220 -10.32 -11.60 -10.48
N THR A 221 -10.05 -12.57 -11.34
CA THR A 221 -8.97 -13.56 -11.20
C THR A 221 -7.81 -13.26 -12.18
N PRO A 222 -6.59 -13.80 -11.98
CA PRO A 222 -5.47 -13.57 -12.89
C PRO A 222 -5.79 -13.95 -14.34
N GLU A 223 -6.54 -15.05 -14.52
CA GLU A 223 -6.88 -15.62 -15.82
C GLU A 223 -7.81 -14.70 -16.64
N MET A 224 -8.68 -13.92 -15.99
CA MET A 224 -9.55 -12.92 -16.64
C MET A 224 -8.78 -11.70 -17.18
N LEU A 225 -7.57 -11.46 -16.67
CA LEU A 225 -6.66 -10.40 -17.09
C LEU A 225 -5.52 -10.94 -17.97
N SER A 226 -5.56 -12.22 -18.35
CA SER A 226 -4.48 -12.91 -19.07
C SER A 226 -3.10 -12.82 -18.40
N VAL A 227 -3.05 -12.70 -17.07
CA VAL A 227 -1.79 -12.56 -16.32
C VAL A 227 -1.03 -13.90 -16.31
N PRO A 228 0.24 -13.95 -16.73
CA PRO A 228 1.09 -15.12 -16.52
C PRO A 228 1.23 -15.38 -15.02
N PHE A 229 0.71 -16.53 -14.56
CA PHE A 229 0.69 -16.90 -13.16
C PHE A 229 1.47 -18.22 -12.98
N PRO A 230 2.46 -18.31 -12.08
CA PRO A 230 3.23 -19.52 -11.82
C PRO A 230 2.35 -20.76 -11.59
N ASP A 231 2.68 -21.88 -12.25
CA ASP A 231 1.88 -23.10 -12.17
C ASP A 231 1.89 -23.68 -10.75
N LYS A 232 0.72 -24.11 -10.26
CA LYS A 232 0.44 -24.40 -8.82
C LYS A 232 1.14 -25.65 -8.26
N LYS A 233 2.14 -26.16 -8.98
CA LYS A 233 2.99 -27.31 -8.62
C LYS A 233 4.33 -26.86 -8.01
N ALA A 234 4.71 -25.58 -8.17
CA ALA A 234 5.82 -25.01 -7.41
C ALA A 234 5.40 -24.82 -5.95
N ALA A 235 6.18 -25.37 -5.01
CA ALA A 235 5.82 -25.45 -3.59
C ALA A 235 6.07 -24.13 -2.81
N VAL A 236 5.49 -23.02 -3.30
CA VAL A 236 5.51 -21.71 -2.61
C VAL A 236 4.10 -21.43 -2.08
N SER A 237 3.96 -21.31 -0.76
CA SER A 237 2.68 -21.27 -0.04
C SER A 237 2.01 -19.89 0.01
N GLY A 238 2.11 -19.09 -1.06
CA GLY A 238 1.60 -17.72 -1.09
C GLY A 238 1.34 -17.18 -2.50
N ASP A 239 0.76 -15.98 -2.57
CA ASP A 239 0.61 -15.23 -3.82
C ASP A 239 1.99 -14.75 -4.31
N PRO A 240 2.43 -15.09 -5.54
CA PRO A 240 3.75 -14.70 -6.04
C PRO A 240 3.93 -13.18 -6.17
N PHE A 241 2.83 -12.41 -6.22
CA PHE A 241 2.86 -10.96 -6.26
C PHE A 241 2.75 -10.31 -4.87
N LEU A 242 2.78 -11.07 -3.76
CA LEU A 242 2.65 -10.53 -2.40
C LEU A 242 3.68 -9.43 -2.07
N SER A 243 4.91 -9.58 -2.52
CA SER A 243 5.97 -8.56 -2.36
C SER A 243 5.63 -7.26 -3.11
N ALA A 244 5.05 -7.36 -4.31
CA ALA A 244 4.60 -6.21 -5.10
C ALA A 244 3.39 -5.52 -4.42
N ILE A 245 2.41 -6.31 -3.96
CA ILE A 245 1.25 -5.86 -3.19
C ILE A 245 1.69 -5.08 -1.94
N THR A 246 2.66 -5.60 -1.20
CA THR A 246 3.21 -4.93 0.00
C THR A 246 3.91 -3.62 -0.37
N ALA A 247 4.75 -3.63 -1.42
CA ALA A 247 5.49 -2.45 -1.87
C ALA A 247 4.56 -1.30 -2.31
N ILE A 248 3.45 -1.57 -3.01
CA ILE A 248 2.51 -0.52 -3.42
C ILE A 248 1.64 -0.01 -2.27
N ILE A 249 1.32 -0.83 -1.26
CA ILE A 249 0.65 -0.39 -0.03
C ILE A 249 1.57 0.52 0.80
N GLU A 250 2.86 0.17 0.90
CA GLU A 250 3.86 0.96 1.63
C GLU A 250 4.03 2.40 1.11
N MET A 251 3.64 2.69 -0.14
CA MET A 251 3.72 4.02 -0.75
C MET A 251 3.04 5.09 0.10
N ASP A 252 1.87 4.81 0.69
CA ASP A 252 1.11 5.80 1.45
C ASP A 252 1.83 6.25 2.73
N ALA A 253 2.60 5.36 3.35
CA ALA A 253 3.37 5.64 4.57
C ALA A 253 4.60 6.54 4.32
N LYS A 254 5.08 6.67 3.08
CA LYS A 254 6.24 7.51 2.75
C LYS A 254 5.84 8.99 2.64
N ARG A 255 6.77 9.93 2.89
CA ARG A 255 6.46 11.38 2.84
C ARG A 255 7.12 12.16 1.69
N ALA A 256 8.31 11.76 1.22
CA ALA A 256 8.90 12.38 0.04
C ALA A 256 8.34 11.76 -1.25
N PRO A 257 8.08 12.52 -2.33
CA PRO A 257 7.70 11.98 -3.63
C PRO A 257 8.67 10.91 -4.15
N GLN A 258 9.99 11.09 -4.02
CA GLN A 258 10.98 10.06 -4.40
C GLN A 258 10.79 8.74 -3.64
N ASP A 259 10.41 8.78 -2.36
CA ASP A 259 10.21 7.58 -1.55
C ASP A 259 8.93 6.84 -1.96
N LYS A 260 7.92 7.59 -2.44
CA LYS A 260 6.72 7.02 -3.07
C LYS A 260 7.04 6.40 -4.42
N LEU A 261 7.83 7.07 -5.27
CA LEU A 261 8.32 6.52 -6.54
C LEU A 261 9.20 5.27 -6.35
N ALA A 262 10.00 5.21 -5.28
CA ALA A 262 10.78 4.01 -4.93
C ALA A 262 9.88 2.83 -4.53
N CYS A 263 8.74 3.07 -3.87
CA CYS A 263 7.72 2.03 -3.63
C CYS A 263 7.08 1.51 -4.92
N VAL A 264 6.75 2.41 -5.86
CA VAL A 264 6.23 2.01 -7.18
C VAL A 264 7.28 1.20 -7.95
N SER A 265 8.54 1.62 -7.93
CA SER A 265 9.64 0.94 -8.63
C SER A 265 9.91 -0.45 -8.05
N LYS A 266 9.91 -0.60 -6.72
CA LYS A 266 9.98 -1.92 -6.05
C LYS A 266 8.79 -2.80 -6.37
N CYS A 267 7.57 -2.24 -6.39
CA CYS A 267 6.38 -2.97 -6.81
C CYS A 267 6.56 -3.52 -8.23
N SER A 268 7.05 -2.71 -9.17
CA SER A 268 7.31 -3.15 -10.55
C SER A 268 8.42 -4.19 -10.64
N GLN A 269 9.53 -4.03 -9.91
CA GLN A 269 10.62 -5.01 -9.83
C GLN A 269 10.10 -6.38 -9.35
N HIS A 270 9.32 -6.42 -8.27
CA HIS A 270 8.69 -7.66 -7.78
C HIS A 270 7.67 -8.27 -8.77
N VAL A 271 7.01 -7.46 -9.61
CA VAL A 271 6.18 -7.99 -10.72
C VAL A 271 7.06 -8.66 -11.78
N PHE A 272 8.18 -8.07 -12.19
CA PHE A 272 9.11 -8.71 -13.14
C PHE A 272 9.75 -9.98 -12.58
N GLU A 273 10.14 -9.99 -11.29
CA GLU A 273 10.64 -11.19 -10.60
C GLU A 273 9.62 -12.33 -10.64
N ALA A 274 8.36 -12.06 -10.28
CA ALA A 274 7.28 -13.04 -10.33
C ALA A 274 7.03 -13.57 -11.76
N LEU A 275 6.94 -12.68 -12.75
CA LEU A 275 6.71 -13.06 -14.15
C LEU A 275 7.87 -13.87 -14.74
N SER A 276 9.12 -13.53 -14.40
CA SER A 276 10.33 -14.28 -14.79
C SER A 276 10.43 -15.66 -14.11
N THR A 277 9.65 -15.90 -13.06
CA THR A 277 9.54 -17.20 -12.40
C THR A 277 8.47 -18.09 -13.06
N SER A 278 7.46 -17.49 -13.71
CA SER A 278 6.45 -18.23 -14.50
C SER A 278 6.89 -18.56 -15.94
N ASN A 279 7.63 -17.66 -16.59
CA ASN A 279 7.95 -17.77 -18.02
C ASN A 279 9.46 -17.94 -18.25
N SER A 280 9.85 -18.78 -19.21
CA SER A 280 11.24 -18.94 -19.66
C SER A 280 11.74 -17.79 -20.55
N GLU A 281 10.86 -16.87 -20.94
CA GLU A 281 11.16 -15.69 -21.75
C GLU A 281 10.97 -14.41 -20.92
N PRO A 282 11.73 -13.33 -21.20
CA PRO A 282 11.55 -12.06 -20.50
C PRO A 282 10.12 -11.51 -20.70
N ALA A 283 9.47 -11.15 -19.59
CA ALA A 283 8.11 -10.64 -19.60
C ALA A 283 7.98 -9.40 -20.51
N ASN A 284 6.95 -9.38 -21.35
CA ASN A 284 6.68 -8.25 -22.24
C ASN A 284 5.94 -7.10 -21.51
N ALA A 285 5.73 -5.97 -22.19
CA ALA A 285 5.10 -4.79 -21.60
C ALA A 285 3.61 -5.00 -21.23
N ASP A 286 2.90 -5.85 -21.98
CA ASP A 286 1.49 -6.16 -21.75
C ASP A 286 1.34 -7.18 -20.60
N ASP A 287 2.23 -8.19 -20.50
CA ASP A 287 2.32 -9.09 -19.34
C ASP A 287 2.49 -8.28 -18.05
N PHE A 288 3.44 -7.33 -18.08
CA PHE A 288 3.75 -6.44 -16.96
C PHE A 288 2.57 -5.54 -16.60
N LEU A 289 1.91 -4.92 -17.58
CA LEU A 289 0.79 -4.02 -17.33
C LEU A 289 -0.43 -4.78 -16.77
N SER A 290 -0.74 -5.96 -17.30
CA SER A 290 -1.82 -6.82 -16.78
C SER A 290 -1.54 -7.31 -15.36
N ALA A 291 -0.29 -7.71 -15.07
CA ALA A 291 0.12 -8.10 -13.73
C ALA A 291 0.09 -6.90 -12.75
N LEU A 292 0.46 -5.70 -13.20
CA LEU A 292 0.37 -4.47 -12.39
C LEU A 292 -1.10 -4.09 -12.10
N VAL A 293 -2.01 -4.24 -13.07
CA VAL A 293 -3.47 -4.09 -12.87
C VAL A 293 -3.96 -5.09 -11.82
N TYR A 294 -3.55 -6.36 -11.90
CA TYR A 294 -3.89 -7.38 -10.90
C TYR A 294 -3.38 -7.00 -9.50
N VAL A 295 -2.12 -6.57 -9.38
CA VAL A 295 -1.51 -6.12 -8.11
C VAL A 295 -2.29 -4.95 -7.51
N VAL A 296 -2.63 -3.92 -8.30
CA VAL A 296 -3.43 -2.78 -7.80
C VAL A 296 -4.84 -3.22 -7.37
N LEU A 297 -5.46 -4.16 -8.10
CA LEU A 297 -6.78 -4.71 -7.74
C LEU A 297 -6.76 -5.51 -6.43
N LYS A 298 -5.71 -6.29 -6.16
CA LYS A 298 -5.58 -7.08 -4.91
C LYS A 298 -5.07 -6.26 -3.74
N ALA A 299 -4.17 -5.30 -3.97
CA ALA A 299 -3.64 -4.41 -2.94
C ALA A 299 -4.66 -3.38 -2.44
N ASN A 300 -5.54 -2.89 -3.32
CA ASN A 300 -6.43 -1.74 -3.08
C ASN A 300 -5.74 -0.58 -2.31
N PRO A 301 -4.64 -0.01 -2.84
CA PRO A 301 -3.72 0.82 -2.07
C PRO A 301 -4.40 2.03 -1.40
N PRO A 302 -4.11 2.32 -0.12
CA PRO A 302 -4.73 3.43 0.58
C PRO A 302 -4.37 4.78 -0.06
N ARG A 303 -5.39 5.60 -0.30
CA ARG A 303 -5.29 6.96 -0.85
C ARG A 303 -4.51 7.03 -2.18
N LEU A 304 -4.72 6.06 -3.07
CA LEU A 304 -3.97 5.90 -4.32
C LEU A 304 -4.00 7.14 -5.23
N HIS A 305 -5.16 7.80 -5.37
CA HIS A 305 -5.29 9.04 -6.14
C HIS A 305 -4.52 10.19 -5.49
N SER A 306 -4.66 10.42 -4.17
CA SER A 306 -3.87 11.44 -3.45
C SER A 306 -2.37 11.19 -3.59
N ASN A 307 -1.93 9.92 -3.50
CA ASN A 307 -0.53 9.54 -3.64
C ASN A 307 0.02 9.88 -5.02
N MET A 308 -0.69 9.50 -6.09
CA MET A 308 -0.28 9.82 -7.46
C MET A 308 -0.31 11.32 -7.74
N GLN A 309 -1.36 12.02 -7.29
CA GLN A 309 -1.49 13.47 -7.45
C GLN A 309 -0.39 14.24 -6.70
N TYR A 310 -0.07 13.82 -5.48
CA TYR A 310 1.03 14.40 -4.69
C TYR A 310 2.38 14.24 -5.41
N VAL A 311 2.66 13.06 -5.95
CA VAL A 311 3.86 12.78 -6.75
C VAL A 311 3.90 13.68 -8.00
N ILE A 312 2.80 13.79 -8.76
CA ILE A 312 2.72 14.65 -9.97
C ILE A 312 2.90 16.15 -9.64
N ARG A 313 2.37 16.61 -8.51
CA ARG A 313 2.40 18.04 -8.12
C ARG A 313 3.73 18.48 -7.50
N PHE A 314 4.39 17.59 -6.75
CA PHE A 314 5.52 17.96 -5.88
C PHE A 314 6.80 17.16 -6.10
N GLY A 315 6.80 16.12 -6.93
CA GLY A 315 8.01 15.40 -7.30
C GLY A 315 8.95 16.23 -8.18
N LEU A 316 10.24 15.90 -8.14
CA LEU A 316 11.23 16.48 -9.06
C LEU A 316 10.93 16.07 -10.52
N PRO A 317 10.96 17.00 -11.49
CA PRO A 317 10.58 16.69 -12.89
C PRO A 317 11.40 15.56 -13.53
N HIS A 318 12.71 15.49 -13.26
CA HIS A 318 13.57 14.44 -13.82
C HIS A 318 13.19 13.03 -13.34
N SER A 319 12.71 12.89 -12.09
CA SER A 319 12.29 11.61 -11.52
C SER A 319 10.98 11.07 -12.11
N LEU A 320 10.24 11.92 -12.84
CA LEU A 320 8.97 11.60 -13.48
C LEU A 320 9.09 11.51 -15.01
N MET A 321 9.94 12.35 -15.61
CA MET A 321 10.07 12.47 -17.07
C MET A 321 11.21 11.61 -17.66
N ALA A 322 12.05 10.98 -16.82
CA ALA A 322 13.16 10.14 -17.25
C ALA A 322 13.36 8.94 -16.32
N GLY A 323 14.08 7.92 -16.83
CA GLY A 323 14.48 6.73 -16.07
C GLY A 323 13.35 5.73 -15.78
N GLU A 324 13.71 4.68 -15.03
CA GLU A 324 12.81 3.56 -14.69
C GLU A 324 11.58 4.01 -13.88
N SER A 325 11.76 4.89 -12.89
CA SER A 325 10.68 5.37 -12.02
C SER A 325 9.59 6.12 -12.79
N GLY A 326 9.96 6.91 -13.81
CA GLY A 326 9.00 7.58 -14.68
C GLY A 326 8.18 6.61 -15.53
N TYR A 327 8.83 5.56 -16.04
CA TYR A 327 8.15 4.47 -16.77
C TYR A 327 7.21 3.69 -15.85
N TYR A 328 7.65 3.27 -14.66
CA TYR A 328 6.82 2.53 -13.70
C TYR A 328 5.63 3.37 -13.18
N PHE A 329 5.84 4.66 -12.90
CA PHE A 329 4.77 5.58 -12.51
C PHE A 329 3.76 5.84 -13.64
N THR A 330 4.24 5.87 -14.90
CA THR A 330 3.36 5.95 -16.08
C THR A 330 2.50 4.68 -16.21
N ASN A 331 3.08 3.49 -16.03
CA ASN A 331 2.32 2.24 -16.08
C ASN A 331 1.31 2.11 -14.93
N LEU A 332 1.66 2.56 -13.71
CA LEU A 332 0.69 2.67 -12.60
C LEU A 332 -0.46 3.61 -12.96
N SER A 333 -0.18 4.72 -13.65
CA SER A 333 -1.20 5.65 -14.14
C SER A 333 -2.11 5.04 -15.20
N CYS A 334 -1.56 4.23 -16.11
CA CYS A 334 -2.33 3.43 -17.06
C CYS A 334 -3.21 2.38 -16.36
N ALA A 335 -2.65 1.64 -15.39
CA ALA A 335 -3.36 0.61 -14.64
C ALA A 335 -4.55 1.18 -13.84
N VAL A 336 -4.39 2.33 -13.19
CA VAL A 336 -5.49 3.01 -12.49
C VAL A 336 -6.56 3.52 -13.46
N ALA A 337 -6.17 4.16 -14.58
CA ALA A 337 -7.11 4.62 -15.60
C ALA A 337 -7.86 3.47 -16.29
N PHE A 338 -7.24 2.29 -16.39
CA PHE A 338 -7.90 1.06 -16.83
C PHE A 338 -8.93 0.59 -15.80
N ILE A 339 -8.55 0.44 -14.52
CA ILE A 339 -9.45 0.02 -13.43
C ILE A 339 -10.67 0.95 -13.28
N GLU A 340 -10.48 2.28 -13.42
CA GLU A 340 -11.58 3.26 -13.43
C GLU A 340 -12.62 2.96 -14.53
N LYS A 341 -12.18 2.46 -15.70
CA LYS A 341 -13.01 2.28 -16.92
C LYS A 341 -13.39 0.83 -17.26
N LEU A 342 -12.77 -0.15 -16.61
CA LEU A 342 -12.89 -1.59 -16.85
C LEU A 342 -14.35 -2.08 -16.99
N ASP A 343 -14.66 -2.75 -18.10
CA ASP A 343 -15.98 -3.30 -18.39
C ASP A 343 -15.90 -4.82 -18.68
N GLY A 344 -17.04 -5.44 -19.03
CA GLY A 344 -17.11 -6.84 -19.42
C GLY A 344 -16.20 -7.18 -20.62
N PRO A 345 -16.30 -6.44 -21.74
CA PRO A 345 -15.41 -6.60 -22.90
C PRO A 345 -13.92 -6.60 -22.56
N ALA A 346 -13.46 -5.70 -21.67
CA ALA A 346 -12.06 -5.64 -21.22
C ALA A 346 -11.57 -6.89 -20.44
N LEU A 347 -12.48 -7.78 -20.02
CA LEU A 347 -12.20 -9.08 -19.40
C LEU A 347 -12.62 -10.28 -20.28
N ASN A 348 -13.00 -10.04 -21.55
CA ASN A 348 -13.60 -11.03 -22.44
C ASN A 348 -14.94 -11.63 -21.91
N LEU A 349 -15.67 -10.88 -21.08
CA LEU A 349 -16.97 -11.27 -20.52
C LEU A 349 -18.14 -10.58 -21.24
N SER A 350 -19.30 -11.23 -21.30
CA SER A 350 -20.53 -10.54 -21.73
C SER A 350 -20.98 -9.51 -20.68
N PRO A 351 -21.72 -8.45 -21.06
CA PRO A 351 -22.24 -7.48 -20.11
C PRO A 351 -23.09 -8.10 -18.99
N ALA A 352 -23.88 -9.12 -19.30
CA ALA A 352 -24.72 -9.83 -18.32
C ALA A 352 -23.92 -10.67 -17.32
N GLU A 353 -22.77 -11.21 -17.72
CA GLU A 353 -21.84 -11.88 -16.80
C GLU A 353 -21.14 -10.87 -15.89
N PHE A 354 -20.68 -9.76 -16.46
CA PHE A 354 -20.03 -8.68 -15.73
C PHE A 354 -20.98 -8.07 -14.67
N GLU A 355 -22.22 -7.75 -15.05
CA GLU A 355 -23.26 -7.29 -14.12
C GLU A 355 -23.57 -8.35 -13.06
N GLY A 356 -23.65 -9.64 -13.45
CA GLY A 356 -23.85 -10.75 -12.51
C GLY A 356 -22.76 -10.86 -11.44
N TYR A 357 -21.49 -10.67 -11.80
CA TYR A 357 -20.38 -10.63 -10.83
C TYR A 357 -20.41 -9.34 -9.98
N MET A 358 -20.66 -8.18 -10.59
CA MET A 358 -20.75 -6.88 -9.89
C MET A 358 -21.89 -6.82 -8.87
N LEU A 359 -23.03 -7.46 -9.18
CA LEU A 359 -24.17 -7.61 -8.26
C LEU A 359 -24.01 -8.77 -7.27
N ARG A 360 -22.89 -9.51 -7.30
CA ARG A 360 -22.62 -10.73 -6.52
C ARG A 360 -23.70 -11.82 -6.67
N GLN A 361 -24.33 -11.89 -7.84
CA GLN A 361 -25.26 -12.96 -8.22
C GLN A 361 -24.53 -14.21 -8.78
N ARG A 362 -23.22 -14.07 -9.00
CA ARG A 362 -22.27 -15.13 -9.38
C ARG A 362 -20.92 -14.83 -8.71
N ALA A 363 -20.12 -15.86 -8.44
CA ALA A 363 -18.69 -15.73 -8.15
C ALA A 363 -17.86 -16.63 -9.09
N PRO A 364 -16.73 -16.18 -9.64
CA PRO A 364 -15.96 -16.93 -10.65
C PRO A 364 -15.22 -18.17 -10.11
N SER A 365 -15.44 -18.53 -8.85
CA SER A 365 -14.92 -19.77 -8.23
C SER A 365 -15.95 -20.48 -7.34
N GLU A 366 -17.24 -20.09 -7.40
CA GLU A 366 -18.30 -20.58 -6.51
C GLU A 366 -18.35 -22.11 -6.47
N GLY A 367 -18.51 -22.76 -7.62
CA GLY A 367 -18.55 -24.22 -7.73
C GLY A 367 -17.32 -24.91 -7.13
N LYS A 368 -16.09 -24.42 -7.41
CA LYS A 368 -14.87 -25.04 -6.84
C LYS A 368 -14.70 -24.77 -5.34
N ARG A 369 -15.11 -23.61 -4.83
CA ARG A 369 -15.05 -23.31 -3.39
C ARG A 369 -16.14 -24.04 -2.59
N GLN A 370 -17.34 -24.17 -3.15
CA GLN A 370 -18.43 -24.93 -2.54
C GLN A 370 -18.15 -26.44 -2.58
N GLN A 371 -17.58 -26.94 -3.68
CA GLN A 371 -17.05 -28.32 -3.76
C GLN A 371 -16.01 -28.55 -2.65
N VAL A 372 -14.91 -27.78 -2.62
CA VAL A 372 -13.85 -27.97 -1.61
C VAL A 372 -14.38 -27.78 -0.18
N ALA A 373 -15.30 -26.85 0.08
CA ALA A 373 -15.91 -26.71 1.40
C ALA A 373 -16.77 -27.93 1.78
N SER A 374 -17.57 -28.46 0.85
CA SER A 374 -18.38 -29.68 1.05
C SER A 374 -17.50 -30.91 1.26
N ASP A 375 -16.46 -31.08 0.44
CA ASP A 375 -15.50 -32.19 0.55
C ASP A 375 -14.74 -32.12 1.90
N THR A 376 -14.38 -30.90 2.34
CA THR A 376 -13.75 -30.66 3.65
C THR A 376 -14.70 -30.94 4.81
N GLN A 377 -15.98 -30.54 4.71
CA GLN A 377 -17.01 -30.87 5.70
C GLN A 377 -17.24 -32.38 5.81
N HIS A 378 -17.30 -33.10 4.68
CA HIS A 378 -17.39 -34.56 4.68
C HIS A 378 -16.17 -35.22 5.35
N LEU A 379 -14.97 -34.73 5.07
CA LEU A 379 -13.74 -35.20 5.72
C LEU A 379 -13.75 -34.95 7.25
N PHE A 380 -14.26 -33.80 7.71
CA PHE A 380 -14.40 -33.53 9.14
C PHE A 380 -15.41 -34.46 9.82
N GLU A 381 -16.57 -34.71 9.21
CA GLU A 381 -17.57 -35.63 9.80
C GLU A 381 -17.07 -37.09 9.78
N GLU A 382 -16.31 -37.50 8.76
CA GLU A 382 -15.66 -38.82 8.72
C GLU A 382 -14.56 -38.95 9.78
N LEU A 383 -13.70 -37.94 9.95
CA LEU A 383 -12.66 -37.93 10.98
C LEU A 383 -13.25 -37.97 12.39
N LYS A 384 -14.30 -37.18 12.63
CA LYS A 384 -15.07 -37.21 13.89
C LYS A 384 -15.68 -38.60 14.15
N GLY A 385 -16.37 -39.18 13.17
CA GLY A 385 -16.93 -40.53 13.29
C GLY A 385 -15.89 -41.67 13.34
N ARG A 386 -14.62 -41.40 13.03
CA ARG A 386 -13.47 -42.28 13.30
C ARG A 386 -12.96 -42.09 14.73
N GLN A 387 -12.87 -40.86 15.22
CA GLN A 387 -12.46 -40.54 16.59
C GLN A 387 -13.45 -41.12 17.61
N GLU A 388 -14.76 -40.88 17.45
CA GLU A 388 -15.83 -41.40 18.33
C GLU A 388 -15.78 -42.93 18.47
N LYS A 389 -15.37 -43.66 17.42
CA LYS A 389 -15.19 -45.12 17.45
C LYS A 389 -13.89 -45.56 18.12
N LEU A 390 -12.83 -44.76 18.01
CA LEU A 390 -11.56 -45.01 18.68
C LEU A 390 -11.71 -44.79 20.18
N ASP A 391 -12.42 -43.74 20.58
CA ASP A 391 -12.74 -43.43 21.97
C ASP A 391 -13.62 -44.55 22.58
N GLN A 392 -14.70 -44.96 21.90
CA GLN A 392 -15.54 -46.10 22.32
C GLN A 392 -14.74 -47.41 22.45
N GLY A 393 -13.84 -47.70 21.51
CA GLY A 393 -12.97 -48.87 21.57
C GLY A 393 -11.94 -48.82 22.70
N MET A 394 -11.49 -47.61 23.08
CA MET A 394 -10.59 -47.39 24.22
C MET A 394 -11.32 -47.53 25.55
N ASP A 395 -12.55 -47.03 25.67
CA ASP A 395 -13.42 -47.24 26.83
C ASP A 395 -13.76 -48.73 27.03
N GLU A 396 -14.14 -49.43 25.95
CA GLU A 396 -14.46 -50.85 26.01
C GLU A 396 -13.23 -51.70 26.38
N LEU A 397 -12.05 -51.38 25.83
CA LEU A 397 -10.78 -52.00 26.22
C LEU A 397 -10.41 -51.72 27.69
N ASN A 398 -10.65 -50.51 28.18
CA ASN A 398 -10.42 -50.15 29.59
C ASN A 398 -11.34 -50.94 30.53
N VAL A 399 -12.62 -51.09 30.20
CA VAL A 399 -13.56 -51.93 30.96
C VAL A 399 -13.13 -53.40 30.95
N GLN A 400 -12.70 -53.94 29.80
CA GLN A 400 -12.17 -55.31 29.72
C GLN A 400 -10.89 -55.47 30.56
N LEU A 401 -9.98 -54.49 30.53
CA LEU A 401 -8.74 -54.50 31.32
C LEU A 401 -9.04 -54.48 32.82
N GLN A 402 -9.90 -53.60 33.31
CA GLN A 402 -10.31 -53.55 34.73
C GLN A 402 -10.98 -54.85 35.17
N THR A 403 -11.81 -55.45 34.31
CA THR A 403 -12.46 -56.74 34.57
C THR A 403 -11.43 -57.87 34.67
N TRP A 404 -10.45 -57.90 33.77
CA TRP A 404 -9.36 -58.87 33.80
C TRP A 404 -8.46 -58.70 35.03
N VAL A 405 -8.06 -57.47 35.37
CA VAL A 405 -7.28 -57.16 36.57
C VAL A 405 -8.02 -57.64 37.82
N THR A 406 -9.33 -57.39 37.93
CA THR A 406 -10.14 -57.84 39.06
C THR A 406 -10.22 -59.37 39.15
N ALA A 407 -10.39 -60.05 38.01
CA ALA A 407 -10.41 -61.52 37.95
C ALA A 407 -9.06 -62.15 38.35
N VAL A 408 -7.94 -61.55 37.93
CA VAL A 408 -6.59 -62.02 38.30
C VAL A 408 -6.32 -61.84 39.79
N HIS A 409 -6.71 -60.71 40.40
CA HIS A 409 -6.59 -60.52 41.85
C HIS A 409 -7.45 -61.55 42.61
N SER A 410 -8.70 -61.76 42.23
CA SER A 410 -9.58 -62.76 42.85
C SER A 410 -9.00 -64.19 42.79
N GLN A 411 -8.39 -64.57 41.66
CA GLN A 411 -7.70 -65.88 41.53
C GLN A 411 -6.42 -65.97 42.39
N LEU A 412 -5.69 -64.86 42.54
CA LEU A 412 -4.49 -64.80 43.40
C LEU A 412 -4.87 -64.89 44.88
N ASP A 413 -5.94 -64.21 45.30
CA ASP A 413 -6.49 -64.25 46.65
C ASP A 413 -7.01 -65.66 46.98
N GLU A 414 -7.76 -66.28 46.06
CA GLU A 414 -8.26 -67.65 46.23
C GLU A 414 -7.11 -68.67 46.33
N ALA A 415 -6.12 -68.59 45.43
CA ALA A 415 -4.94 -69.45 45.48
C ALA A 415 -4.13 -69.26 46.78
N THR A 416 -4.02 -68.02 47.27
CA THR A 416 -3.35 -67.69 48.54
C THR A 416 -4.12 -68.24 49.74
N ALA A 417 -5.45 -68.14 49.74
CA ALA A 417 -6.31 -68.72 50.77
C ALA A 417 -6.26 -70.26 50.79
N GLN A 418 -6.27 -70.91 49.62
CA GLN A 418 -6.07 -72.35 49.49
C GLN A 418 -4.69 -72.79 49.98
N PHE A 419 -3.62 -72.05 49.65
CA PHE A 419 -2.27 -72.32 50.14
C PHE A 419 -2.16 -72.17 51.67
N ALA A 420 -2.79 -71.14 52.25
CA ALA A 420 -2.85 -70.94 53.69
C ALA A 420 -3.67 -72.03 54.42
N LEU A 421 -4.69 -72.60 53.78
CA LEU A 421 -5.40 -73.80 54.27
C LEU A 421 -4.50 -75.03 54.27
N VAL A 422 -3.79 -75.31 53.17
CA VAL A 422 -2.83 -76.43 53.09
C VAL A 422 -1.71 -76.27 54.12
N GLN A 423 -1.18 -75.07 54.33
CA GLN A 423 -0.21 -74.81 55.39
C GLN A 423 -0.77 -75.08 56.80
N LYS A 424 -2.04 -74.76 57.07
CA LYS A 424 -2.70 -75.09 58.35
C LYS A 424 -2.93 -76.59 58.53
N GLU A 425 -3.28 -77.32 57.47
CA GLU A 425 -3.39 -78.79 57.54
C GLU A 425 -2.02 -79.45 57.77
N MET A 426 -0.97 -78.98 57.09
CA MET A 426 0.41 -79.43 57.33
C MET A 426 0.88 -79.11 58.75
N ALA A 427 0.54 -77.93 59.29
CA ALA A 427 0.82 -77.57 60.68
C ALA A 427 0.09 -78.48 61.68
N ALA A 428 -1.21 -78.74 61.47
CA ALA A 428 -2.00 -79.62 62.34
C ALA A 428 -1.51 -81.08 62.30
N GLN A 429 -1.07 -81.58 61.15
CA GLN A 429 -0.40 -82.89 61.03
C GLN A 429 0.99 -82.88 61.71
N GLY A 430 1.68 -81.74 61.71
CA GLY A 430 2.90 -81.50 62.48
C GLY A 430 2.67 -81.53 64.00
N GLU A 431 1.61 -80.92 64.51
CA GLU A 431 1.28 -80.92 65.94
C GLU A 431 0.85 -82.32 66.43
N LEU A 432 0.14 -83.09 65.60
CA LEU A 432 -0.14 -84.52 65.84
C LEU A 432 1.11 -85.42 65.84
N SER A 433 2.26 -84.92 65.38
CA SER A 433 3.52 -85.68 65.29
C SER A 433 4.68 -85.07 66.09
N ARG A 434 4.44 -84.01 66.88
CA ARG A 434 5.49 -83.30 67.65
C ARG A 434 5.17 -83.11 69.13
N GLY A 435 4.87 -84.22 69.80
CA GLY A 435 5.05 -84.31 71.25
C GLY A 435 6.54 -84.19 71.63
N SER A 436 6.78 -83.65 72.83
CA SER A 436 8.06 -83.44 73.53
C SER A 436 9.12 -82.49 72.91
N SER A 437 9.46 -81.45 73.70
CA SER A 437 10.79 -80.81 73.82
C SER A 437 11.43 -80.13 72.59
N SER A 438 12.29 -79.12 72.74
CA SER A 438 12.55 -78.11 73.79
C SER A 438 13.67 -77.20 73.27
N SER A 439 13.68 -75.90 73.59
CA SER A 439 14.82 -74.96 73.39
C SER A 439 15.38 -74.83 71.95
N SER A 440 15.95 -73.73 71.51
CA SER A 440 15.97 -72.33 71.96
C SER A 440 16.74 -71.56 70.89
N HIS A 441 16.38 -70.33 70.57
CA HIS A 441 17.32 -69.20 70.63
C HIS A 441 16.57 -67.90 70.44
N ASP A 442 16.97 -66.90 71.22
CA ASP A 442 16.40 -65.55 71.24
C ASP A 442 17.37 -64.59 70.53
N ALA A 443 16.82 -63.77 69.63
CA ALA A 443 17.56 -62.74 68.89
C ALA A 443 16.58 -61.70 68.30
N SER A 444 16.63 -60.49 68.84
CA SER A 444 15.98 -59.26 68.41
C SER A 444 16.71 -58.09 69.10
N PRO A 445 16.63 -56.81 68.65
CA PRO A 445 15.74 -56.26 67.62
C PRO A 445 16.44 -55.31 66.59
N GLN A 446 15.64 -54.57 65.81
CA GLN A 446 15.93 -53.28 65.14
C GLN A 446 16.85 -53.31 63.88
N GLU A 447 16.40 -52.81 62.72
CA GLU A 447 16.23 -51.40 62.25
C GLU A 447 17.58 -50.69 62.00
N ASP A 448 17.81 -49.85 60.98
CA ASP A 448 17.03 -49.42 59.79
C ASP A 448 18.04 -48.82 58.76
N ASP A 449 17.93 -48.99 57.43
CA ASP A 449 17.02 -48.36 56.43
C ASP A 449 17.62 -47.09 55.75
N THR A 450 16.90 -46.46 54.80
CA THR A 450 17.18 -45.21 54.04
C THR A 450 18.22 -45.32 52.91
N ASP A 451 18.09 -44.71 51.72
CA ASP A 451 17.04 -43.88 51.05
C ASP A 451 17.33 -43.93 49.51
N GLU A 452 16.60 -43.42 48.49
CA GLU A 452 15.43 -42.54 48.28
C GLU A 452 14.53 -43.17 47.16
N SER A 453 13.22 -42.94 46.98
CA SER A 453 12.43 -41.71 46.65
C SER A 453 12.66 -41.18 45.19
N VAL A 454 11.77 -40.48 44.46
CA VAL A 454 10.39 -39.93 44.66
C VAL A 454 9.59 -40.09 43.35
N LEU A 455 8.25 -40.14 43.39
CA LEU A 455 7.39 -39.22 42.59
C LEU A 455 5.98 -39.13 43.19
N VAL A 456 5.42 -37.91 43.28
CA VAL A 456 4.24 -37.58 44.11
C VAL A 456 3.21 -36.79 43.30
N LEU A 457 1.92 -36.96 43.63
CA LEU A 457 0.79 -36.18 43.11
C LEU A 457 0.53 -34.92 43.95
N THR A 458 0.31 -33.78 43.31
CA THR A 458 -0.29 -32.58 43.92
C THR A 458 -1.13 -31.81 42.91
N ASP A 459 -2.37 -31.47 43.24
CA ASP A 459 -3.20 -30.49 42.53
C ASP A 459 -2.64 -29.07 42.68
N GLN A 460 -2.77 -28.24 41.62
CA GLN A 460 -3.00 -26.80 41.80
C GLN A 460 -3.60 -26.11 40.56
N ASP A 461 -4.34 -25.03 40.84
CA ASP A 461 -5.26 -24.28 39.98
C ASP A 461 -4.80 -23.92 38.55
N ALA A 462 -5.79 -23.92 37.63
CA ALA A 462 -5.75 -23.24 36.34
C ALA A 462 -6.94 -22.27 36.20
N GLY A 463 -6.96 -21.22 37.03
CA GLY A 463 -7.99 -20.17 37.02
C GLY A 463 -7.68 -19.01 36.06
N THR A 464 -8.58 -18.79 35.10
CA THR A 464 -8.73 -17.64 34.18
C THR A 464 -7.94 -16.35 34.48
N GLN A 465 -7.26 -15.82 33.44
CA GLN A 465 -7.22 -14.38 33.18
C GLN A 465 -7.51 -14.08 31.70
N ASP A 466 -8.78 -13.79 31.41
CA ASP A 466 -9.10 -12.75 30.42
C ASP A 466 -8.76 -11.38 31.02
N THR A 467 -8.24 -10.47 30.21
CA THR A 467 -8.34 -9.02 30.43
C THR A 467 -8.49 -8.30 29.10
N ASP A 468 -9.66 -7.73 28.83
CA ASP A 468 -9.92 -6.86 27.68
C ASP A 468 -9.04 -5.59 27.71
N CYS A 469 -8.58 -5.12 26.54
CA CYS A 469 -8.94 -3.80 25.99
C CYS A 469 -8.38 -3.54 24.58
#